data_AF-A0A6B2BYZ8-F1
#
_entry.id   AF-A0A6B2BYZ8-F1
#
_cell.length_a   1.000
_cell.length_b   1.000
_cell.length_c   1.000
_cell.angle_alpha   90.00
_cell.angle_beta   90.00
_cell.angle_gamma   90.00
#
_symmetry.space_group_name_H-M   'P 1'
#
loop_
_entity.id
_entity.type
_entity.pdbx_description
1 polymer ?
#
loop_
_entity_poly.entity_id
_entity_poly.type
_entity_poly.pdbx_seq_one_letter_code
_entity_poly.pdbx_strand_id
1 'polypeptide(L)'
;MRRLVRGAMKSVNVRRVLADGAYDSRENFNFLSQSGIKPVIRVRINSVARSMGCPYRRDAVLEQRALGPRAWSKVHRFGFSGC
;
A
#
# COMPACT_ATOMS: atom_id res chain seq x y z
N MET A 1 8.48 8.07 3.46
CA MET A 1 7.51 7.34 4.31
C MET A 1 8.09 6.85 5.64
N ARG A 2 9.30 6.27 5.69
CA ARG A 2 9.87 5.63 6.91
C ARG A 2 9.81 6.48 8.18
N ARG A 3 10.16 7.78 8.11
CA ARG A 3 10.15 8.67 9.28
C ARG A 3 8.76 8.87 9.87
N LEU A 4 7.73 8.98 9.02
CA LEU A 4 6.34 9.16 9.44
C LEU A 4 5.81 7.90 10.12
N VAL A 5 6.06 6.73 9.53
CA VAL A 5 5.62 5.45 10.08
C VAL A 5 6.33 5.17 11.41
N ARG A 6 7.64 5.41 11.51
CA ARG A 6 8.38 5.25 12.78
C ARG A 6 7.87 6.19 13.88
N GLY A 7 7.50 7.42 13.55
CA GLY A 7 6.88 8.34 14.51
C GLY A 7 5.53 7.83 15.01
N ALA A 8 4.67 7.38 14.08
CA ALA A 8 3.38 6.82 14.42
C ALA A 8 3.51 5.53 15.26
N MET A 9 4.42 4.63 14.91
CA MET A 9 4.67 3.38 15.64
C MET A 9 5.11 3.61 17.10
N LYS A 10 5.66 4.78 17.45
CA LYS A 10 6.01 5.10 18.85
C LYS A 10 4.79 5.37 19.73
N SER A 11 3.68 5.82 19.13
CA SER A 11 2.48 6.23 19.88
C SER A 11 1.29 5.31 19.64
N VAL A 12 1.23 4.62 18.51
CA VAL A 12 0.09 3.79 18.11
C VAL A 12 0.54 2.50 17.41
N ASN A 13 -0.25 1.43 17.57
CA ASN A 13 -0.04 0.19 16.82
C ASN A 13 -0.59 0.34 15.39
N VAL A 14 0.29 0.62 14.43
CA VAL A 14 -0.08 0.85 13.03
C VAL A 14 -0.38 -0.49 12.34
N ARG A 15 -1.66 -0.84 12.20
CA ARG A 15 -2.06 -2.13 11.57
C ARG A 15 -2.02 -2.08 10.04
N ARG A 16 -2.32 -0.93 9.44
CA ARG A 16 -2.41 -0.72 7.99
C ARG A 16 -1.98 0.69 7.61
N VAL A 17 -1.33 0.84 6.46
CA VAL A 17 -0.92 2.15 5.92
C VAL A 17 -1.54 2.35 4.55
N LEU A 18 -2.32 3.42 4.41
CA LEU A 18 -2.92 3.87 3.16
C LEU A 18 -1.99 4.88 2.49
N ALA A 19 -1.63 4.66 1.23
CA ALA A 19 -0.80 5.61 0.50
C ALA A 19 -1.14 5.65 -0.99
N ASP A 20 -0.87 6.80 -1.62
CA ASP A 20 -1.03 6.96 -3.07
C ASP A 20 0.15 6.35 -3.84
N GLY A 21 0.01 6.23 -5.17
CA GLY A 21 1.03 5.72 -6.08
C GLY A 21 2.32 6.52 -6.16
N ALA A 22 2.38 7.70 -5.53
CA ALA A 22 3.65 8.38 -5.24
C ALA A 22 4.57 7.55 -4.32
N TYR A 23 4.00 6.65 -3.49
CA TYR A 23 4.74 5.78 -2.58
C TYR A 23 4.88 4.34 -3.10
N ASP A 24 4.59 4.07 -4.39
CA ASP A 24 4.76 2.77 -5.08
C ASP A 24 6.25 2.41 -5.29
N SER A 25 7.02 2.38 -4.20
CA SER A 25 8.43 2.00 -4.20
C SER A 25 8.60 0.68 -3.47
N ARG A 26 9.39 -0.24 -4.03
CA ARG A 26 9.65 -1.56 -3.43
C ARG A 26 10.14 -1.45 -1.98
N GLU A 27 11.01 -0.50 -1.71
CA GLU A 27 11.53 -0.23 -0.37
C GLU A 27 10.45 0.12 0.66
N ASN A 28 9.38 0.82 0.26
CA ASN A 28 8.28 1.17 1.16
C ASN A 28 7.45 -0.08 1.51
N PHE A 29 7.12 -0.90 0.50
CA PHE A 29 6.41 -2.16 0.73
C PHE A 29 7.21 -3.10 1.62
N ASN A 30 8.51 -3.24 1.38
CA ASN A 30 9.37 -4.11 2.18
C ASN A 30 9.51 -3.60 3.61
N PHE A 31 9.66 -2.29 3.80
CA PHE A 31 9.73 -1.67 5.12
C PHE A 31 8.44 -1.88 5.94
N LEU A 32 7.27 -1.69 5.31
CA LEU A 32 5.98 -1.90 5.96
C LEU A 32 5.76 -3.37 6.30
N SER A 33 6.09 -4.28 5.37
CA SER A 33 6.01 -5.72 5.60
C SER A 33 6.91 -6.19 6.73
N GLN A 34 8.17 -5.74 6.78
CA GLN A 34 9.09 -6.09 7.87
C GLN A 34 8.59 -5.56 9.22
N SER A 35 7.86 -4.45 9.21
CA SER A 35 7.25 -3.87 10.40
C SER A 35 5.91 -4.53 10.78
N GLY A 36 5.46 -5.56 10.05
CA GLY A 36 4.17 -6.23 10.28
C GLY A 36 2.94 -5.40 9.88
N ILE A 37 3.14 -4.33 9.11
CA ILE A 37 2.10 -3.37 8.72
C ILE A 37 1.59 -3.74 7.34
N LYS A 38 0.26 -3.85 7.15
CA LYS A 38 -0.29 -4.12 5.82
C LYS A 38 -0.15 -2.87 4.92
N PRO A 39 0.63 -2.94 3.82
CA PRO A 39 0.76 -1.83 2.89
C PRO A 39 -0.44 -1.78 1.95
N VAL A 40 -1.30 -0.76 2.09
CA VAL A 40 -2.43 -0.49 1.19
C VAL A 40 -2.06 0.71 0.33
N ILE A 41 -1.18 0.47 -0.64
CA ILE A 41 -0.64 1.51 -1.51
C ILE A 41 -1.26 1.34 -2.89
N ARG A 42 -1.86 2.41 -3.42
CA ARG A 42 -2.39 2.42 -4.77
C ARG A 42 -1.24 2.25 -5.76
N VAL A 43 -1.25 1.19 -6.56
CA VAL A 43 -0.24 0.99 -7.60
C VAL A 43 -0.64 1.72 -8.88
N ARG A 44 0.35 2.18 -9.65
CA ARG A 44 0.11 2.76 -10.98
C ARG A 44 -0.41 1.70 -11.94
N ILE A 45 -1.26 2.08 -12.89
CA ILE A 45 -1.85 1.13 -13.87
C ILE A 45 -0.78 0.39 -14.69
N ASN A 46 0.32 1.07 -15.02
CA ASN A 46 1.47 0.51 -15.74
C ASN A 46 2.47 -0.22 -14.82
N SER A 47 2.16 -0.37 -13.53
CA SER A 47 3.06 -1.04 -12.60
C SER A 47 3.09 -2.54 -12.88
N VAL A 48 4.30 -3.10 -12.93
CA VAL A 48 4.52 -4.51 -13.23
C VAL A 48 4.42 -5.37 -11.97
N ALA A 49 3.68 -6.47 -12.05
CA ALA A 49 3.53 -7.47 -11.00
C ALA A 49 4.79 -8.35 -10.86
N ARG A 50 5.98 -7.74 -10.74
CA ARG A 50 7.23 -8.46 -10.56
C ARG A 50 7.53 -8.64 -9.07
N SER A 51 7.72 -9.89 -8.66
CA SER A 51 7.98 -10.27 -7.27
C SER A 51 9.35 -9.89 -6.74
N MET A 52 10.28 -9.34 -7.54
CA MET A 52 11.69 -8.92 -7.22
C MET A 52 11.98 -8.65 -5.72
N GLY A 53 12.03 -9.69 -4.88
CA GLY A 53 12.17 -9.59 -3.42
C GLY A 53 10.99 -8.98 -2.63
N CYS A 54 9.85 -8.64 -3.26
CA CYS A 54 8.71 -8.01 -2.60
C CYS A 54 7.36 -8.63 -3.03
N PRO A 55 6.94 -9.76 -2.43
CA PRO A 55 5.69 -10.43 -2.78
C PRO A 55 4.45 -9.56 -2.52
N TYR A 56 4.47 -8.70 -1.49
CA TYR A 56 3.37 -7.79 -1.17
C TYR A 56 3.05 -6.77 -2.26
N ARG A 57 4.08 -6.27 -2.97
CA ARG A 57 3.86 -5.38 -4.11
C ARG A 57 3.14 -6.13 -5.24
N ARG A 58 3.56 -7.36 -5.53
CA ARG A 58 2.91 -8.20 -6.54
C ARG A 58 1.45 -8.44 -6.18
N ASP A 59 1.18 -8.78 -4.93
CA ASP A 59 -0.18 -9.05 -4.44
C ASP A 59 -1.08 -7.82 -4.58
N ALA A 60 -0.59 -6.65 -4.17
CA ALA A 60 -1.31 -5.38 -4.35
C ALA A 60 -1.59 -5.06 -5.84
N VAL A 61 -0.65 -5.34 -6.74
CA VAL A 61 -0.86 -5.16 -8.19
C VAL A 61 -1.92 -6.13 -8.72
N LEU A 62 -1.88 -7.40 -8.29
CA LEU A 62 -2.87 -8.40 -8.71
C LEU A 62 -4.27 -8.07 -8.19
N GLU A 63 -4.38 -7.71 -6.91
CA GLU A 63 -5.64 -7.30 -6.29
C GLU A 63 -6.24 -6.08 -6.99
N GLN A 64 -5.43 -5.04 -7.24
CA GLN A 64 -5.90 -3.84 -7.91
C GLN A 64 -6.26 -4.09 -9.39
N ARG A 65 -5.59 -5.03 -10.07
CA ARG A 65 -5.96 -5.46 -11.44
C ARG A 65 -7.25 -6.27 -11.45
N ALA A 66 -7.44 -7.17 -10.49
CA ALA A 66 -8.62 -8.01 -10.39
C ALA A 66 -9.88 -7.19 -10.04
N LEU A 67 -9.77 -6.22 -9.13
CA LEU A 67 -10.87 -5.35 -8.73
C LEU A 67 -11.08 -4.17 -9.69
N GLY A 68 -10.00 -3.70 -10.33
CA GLY A 68 -9.98 -2.43 -11.04
C GLY A 68 -9.81 -1.23 -10.09
N PRO A 69 -9.28 -0.09 -10.58
CA PRO A 69 -8.84 1.02 -9.74
C PRO A 69 -9.97 1.67 -8.93
N ARG A 70 -11.20 1.73 -9.48
CA ARG A 70 -12.37 2.31 -8.77
C ARG A 70 -12.85 1.41 -7.62
N ALA A 71 -12.98 0.11 -7.87
CA ALA A 71 -13.44 -0.82 -6.83
C ALA A 71 -12.38 -1.02 -5.74
N TRP A 72 -11.10 -1.05 -6.10
CA TRP A 72 -10.00 -1.11 -5.13
C TRP A 72 -10.04 0.08 -4.16
N SER A 73 -10.21 1.30 -4.65
CA SER A 73 -10.38 2.49 -3.79
C SER A 73 -11.60 2.37 -2.88
N LYS A 74 -12.70 1.75 -3.35
CA LYS A 74 -13.91 1.54 -2.55
C LYS A 74 -13.70 0.52 -1.43
N VAL A 75 -13.07 -0.62 -1.73
CA VAL A 75 -12.77 -1.70 -0.78
C VAL A 75 -11.85 -1.20 0.34
N HIS A 76 -10.81 -0.45 -0.04
CA HIS A 76 -9.82 0.06 0.91
C HIS A 76 -10.21 1.41 1.53
N ARG A 77 -11.39 1.94 1.20
CA ARG A 77 -11.87 3.28 1.59
C ARG A 77 -10.83 4.39 1.33
N PHE A 78 -10.03 4.22 0.28
CA PHE A 78 -8.99 5.15 -0.10
C PHE A 78 -9.61 6.35 -0.82
N GLY A 79 -9.55 7.54 -0.19
CA GLY A 79 -10.08 8.78 -0.78
C GLY A 79 -11.59 8.96 -0.70
N PHE A 80 -12.28 8.30 0.24
CA PHE A 80 -13.68 8.60 0.51
C PHE A 80 -13.81 10.01 1.13
N SER A 81 -14.05 11.01 0.27
CA SER A 81 -14.85 12.18 0.64
C SER A 81 -16.30 11.72 0.55
N GLY A 82 -16.91 11.45 1.71
CA GLY A 82 -18.35 11.30 1.77
C GLY A 82 -18.98 12.66 1.46
N CYS A 83 -19.85 12.70 0.45
CA CYS A 83 -20.96 13.64 0.42
C CYS A 83 -22.13 13.01 1.17
#